data_AF-A0A1U7QW41-F1
#
_entry.id   AF-A0A1U7QW41-F1
#
_cell.length_a   1.000
_cell.length_b   1.000
_cell.length_c   1.000
_cell.angle_alpha   90.00
_cell.angle_beta   90.00
_cell.angle_gamma   90.00
#
_symmetry.space_group_name_H-M   'P 1'
#
loop_
_entity.id
_entity.type
_entity.pdbx_description
1 polymer ?
#
loop_
_entity_poly.entity_id
_entity_poly.type
_entity_poly.pdbx_seq_one_letter_code
_entity_poly.pdbx_strand_id
1 'polypeptide(L)'
;MPMFTVNTNVPRASVPEGLLSELTQQLAQATGKPAQYIAVHVVPDQLMTFSGSSDPCALCSLHSISKIGGSQNRTYSKLLCGLLADRLHISPDR
;
A
#
# COMPACT_ATOMS: atom_id res chain seq x y z
N MET A 1 -16.31 -0.49 1.14
CA MET A 1 -15.50 0.26 2.09
C MET A 1 -14.11 -0.38 2.24
N PRO A 2 -13.22 -0.27 1.25
CA PRO A 2 -11.81 -0.61 1.44
C PRO A 2 -11.08 0.41 2.31
N MET A 3 -10.19 -0.05 3.18
CA MET A 3 -9.19 0.75 3.88
C MET A 3 -7.84 0.12 3.65
N PHE A 4 -6.89 0.90 3.13
CA PHE A 4 -5.51 0.47 2.92
C PHE A 4 -4.56 1.28 3.79
N THR A 5 -3.84 0.59 4.68
CA THR A 5 -2.83 1.20 5.54
C THR A 5 -1.44 0.74 5.12
N VAL A 6 -0.51 1.68 5.00
CA VAL A 6 0.92 1.44 4.73
C VAL A 6 1.71 2.02 5.88
N ASN A 7 2.40 1.16 6.64
CA ASN A 7 3.41 1.58 7.59
C ASN A 7 4.78 1.34 6.96
N THR A 8 5.65 2.34 6.91
CA THR A 8 6.96 2.24 6.27
C THR A 8 8.02 3.05 7.01
N ASN A 9 9.27 2.58 6.96
CA ASN A 9 10.46 3.30 7.42
C ASN A 9 10.95 4.35 6.41
N VAL A 10 10.34 4.44 5.22
CA VAL A 10 10.66 5.49 4.25
C VAL A 10 10.34 6.87 4.85
N PRO A 11 11.23 7.86 4.71
CA PRO A 11 11.00 9.19 5.27
C PRO A 11 9.80 9.90 4.65
N ARG A 12 9.07 10.72 5.42
CA ARG A 12 7.94 11.51 4.87
C ARG A 12 8.36 12.35 3.67
N ALA A 13 9.57 12.91 3.68
CA ALA A 13 10.10 13.72 2.58
C ALA A 13 10.19 12.96 1.24
N SER A 14 10.33 11.63 1.29
CA SER A 14 10.38 10.77 0.11
C SER A 14 9.00 10.28 -0.35
N VAL A 15 7.92 10.57 0.39
CA VAL A 15 6.56 10.19 0.02
C VAL A 15 5.98 11.22 -0.96
N PRO A 16 5.65 10.84 -2.22
CA PRO A 16 5.11 11.78 -3.20
C PRO A 16 3.72 12.31 -2.79
N GLU A 17 3.45 13.60 -3.06
CA GLU A 17 2.16 14.23 -2.74
C GLU A 17 0.95 13.53 -3.38
N GLY A 18 1.14 12.93 -4.57
CA GLY A 18 0.08 12.23 -5.30
C GLY A 18 -0.20 10.79 -4.85
N LEU A 19 0.62 10.21 -3.97
CA LEU A 19 0.55 8.77 -3.66
C LEU A 19 -0.81 8.35 -3.11
N LEU A 20 -1.40 9.14 -2.20
CA LEU A 20 -2.70 8.85 -1.59
C LEU A 20 -3.82 8.80 -2.64
N SER A 21 -3.81 9.73 -3.59
CA SER A 21 -4.79 9.80 -4.67
C SER A 21 -4.62 8.64 -5.64
N GLU A 22 -3.37 8.32 -6.02
CA GLU A 22 -3.06 7.19 -6.90
C GLU A 22 -3.49 5.86 -6.28
N LEU A 23 -3.14 5.61 -5.01
CA LEU A 23 -3.58 4.41 -4.29
C LEU A 23 -5.12 4.31 -4.24
N THR A 24 -5.80 5.43 -4.02
CA THR A 24 -7.26 5.49 -4.01
C THR A 24 -7.84 5.06 -5.36
N GLN A 25 -7.33 5.61 -6.47
CA GLN A 25 -7.81 5.28 -7.82
C GLN A 25 -7.49 3.83 -8.20
N GLN A 26 -6.28 3.37 -7.94
CA GLN A 26 -5.84 2.00 -8.25
C GLN A 26 -6.66 0.97 -7.47
N LEU A 27 -6.92 1.20 -6.19
CA LEU A 27 -7.78 0.33 -5.39
C LEU A 27 -9.25 0.40 -5.83
N ALA A 28 -9.74 1.55 -6.31
CA ALA A 28 -11.10 1.68 -6.84
C ALA A 28 -11.28 0.78 -8.06
N GLN A 29 -10.34 0.86 -8.99
CA GLN A 29 -10.32 0.03 -10.19
C GLN A 29 -10.19 -1.46 -9.83
N ALA A 30 -9.22 -1.83 -8.98
CA ALA A 30 -8.95 -3.21 -8.64
C ALA A 30 -10.09 -3.89 -7.86
N THR A 31 -10.72 -3.16 -6.93
CA THR A 31 -11.83 -3.70 -6.12
C THR A 31 -13.20 -3.58 -6.80
N GLY A 32 -13.29 -2.76 -7.86
CA GLY A 32 -14.53 -2.39 -8.53
C GLY A 32 -15.47 -1.58 -7.64
N LYS A 33 -14.94 -0.87 -6.64
CA LYS A 33 -15.73 -0.05 -5.71
C LYS A 33 -15.54 1.44 -6.01
N PRO A 34 -16.59 2.26 -5.83
CA PRO A 34 -16.46 3.71 -5.94
C PRO A 34 -15.34 4.26 -5.05
N ALA A 35 -14.55 5.20 -5.59
CA ALA A 35 -13.43 5.82 -4.88
C ALA A 35 -13.84 6.49 -3.56
N GLN A 36 -15.07 7.02 -3.48
CA GLN A 36 -15.64 7.59 -2.25
C GLN A 36 -15.69 6.62 -1.05
N TYR A 37 -15.58 5.30 -1.30
CA TYR A 37 -15.57 4.29 -0.25
C TYR A 37 -14.17 3.82 0.12
N ILE A 38 -13.12 4.39 -0.46
CA ILE A 38 -11.73 3.98 -0.24
C ILE A 38 -11.06 4.98 0.68
N ALA A 39 -10.52 4.46 1.78
CA ALA A 39 -9.64 5.20 2.67
C ALA A 39 -8.21 4.69 2.49
N VAL A 40 -7.25 5.62 2.43
CA VAL A 40 -5.82 5.30 2.39
C VAL A 40 -5.12 6.03 3.53
N HIS A 41 -4.27 5.31 4.25
CA HIS A 41 -3.49 5.84 5.36
C HIS A 41 -2.02 5.44 5.17
N VAL A 42 -1.14 6.42 5.06
CA VAL A 42 0.31 6.21 4.91
C VAL A 42 1.00 6.78 6.14
N VAL A 43 1.77 5.93 6.82
CA VAL A 43 2.51 6.24 8.03
C VAL A 43 4.01 6.07 7.74
N PRO A 44 4.71 7.16 7.34
CA PRO A 44 6.15 7.15 7.09
C PRO A 44 6.97 7.29 8.39
N ASP A 45 8.29 7.34 8.25
CA ASP A 45 9.25 7.59 9.33
C ASP A 45 9.17 6.57 10.49
N GLN A 46 8.73 5.35 10.21
CA GLN A 46 8.55 4.32 11.22
C GLN A 46 9.86 3.61 11.59
N LEU A 47 10.01 3.23 12.86
CA LEU A 47 11.06 2.33 13.31
C LEU A 47 10.68 0.89 12.91
N MET A 48 11.27 0.39 11.83
CA MET A 48 10.94 -0.93 11.28
C MET A 48 12.20 -1.71 10.90
N THR A 49 12.11 -3.03 11.01
CA THR A 49 13.05 -3.96 10.39
C THR A 49 12.27 -5.05 9.66
N PHE A 50 12.83 -5.55 8.56
CA PHE A 50 12.31 -6.72 7.86
C PHE A 50 13.47 -7.69 7.60
N SER A 51 13.34 -8.91 8.13
CA SER A 51 14.40 -9.93 8.11
C SER A 51 15.73 -9.43 8.73
N GLY A 52 15.65 -8.66 9.82
CA GLY A 52 16.84 -8.13 10.52
C GLY A 52 17.53 -6.92 9.87
N SER A 53 17.08 -6.44 8.71
CA SER A 53 17.59 -5.22 8.07
C SER A 53 16.61 -4.05 8.23
N SER A 54 17.15 -2.83 8.35
CA SER A 54 16.40 -1.55 8.33
C SER A 54 16.34 -0.90 6.94
N ASP A 55 16.69 -1.62 5.87
CA ASP A 55 16.47 -1.16 4.49
C ASP A 55 14.97 -0.88 4.24
N PRO A 56 14.61 -0.03 3.26
CA PRO A 56 13.22 0.32 2.95
C PRO A 56 12.29 -0.90 2.91
N CYS A 57 11.22 -0.86 3.70
CA CYS A 57 10.22 -1.92 3.83
C CYS A 57 8.84 -1.37 4.16
N ALA A 58 7.80 -2.19 3.99
CA ALA A 58 6.44 -1.80 4.33
C ALA A 58 5.62 -2.94 4.94
N LEU A 59 4.87 -2.61 6.00
CA LEU A 59 3.82 -3.47 6.54
C LEU A 59 2.47 -2.88 6.18
N CYS A 60 1.77 -3.60 5.30
CA CYS A 60 0.52 -3.13 4.71
C CYS A 60 -0.68 -3.95 5.19
N SER A 61 -1.85 -3.33 5.23
CA SER A 61 -3.11 -4.02 5.52
C SER A 61 -4.23 -3.48 4.65
N LEU A 62 -4.92 -4.38 3.95
CA LEU A 62 -6.11 -4.06 3.16
C LEU A 62 -7.34 -4.69 3.80
N HIS A 63 -8.19 -3.85 4.37
CA HIS A 63 -9.46 -4.25 4.95
C HIS A 63 -10.59 -3.90 3.98
N SER A 64 -11.54 -4.81 3.75
CA SER A 64 -12.69 -4.52 2.90
C SER A 64 -13.84 -5.47 3.21
N ILE A 65 -15.06 -4.92 3.27
CA ILE A 65 -16.30 -5.72 3.27
C ILE A 65 -16.42 -6.41 1.90
N SER A 66 -16.26 -7.73 1.85
CA SER A 66 -16.17 -8.50 0.60
C SER A 66 -14.99 -8.07 -0.30
N LYS A 67 -14.86 -8.69 -1.48
CA LYS A 67 -13.77 -8.46 -2.45
C LYS A 67 -12.36 -8.78 -1.91
N ILE A 68 -12.29 -9.60 -0.87
CA ILE A 68 -11.07 -10.21 -0.32
C ILE A 68 -11.18 -11.73 -0.54
N GLY A 69 -10.11 -12.36 -1.00
CA GLY A 69 -10.10 -13.79 -1.34
C GLY A 69 -8.80 -14.19 -2.03
N GLY A 70 -8.49 -15.48 -2.12
CA GLY A 70 -7.17 -15.95 -2.55
C GLY A 70 -6.71 -15.42 -3.93
N SER A 71 -7.58 -15.39 -4.93
CA SER A 71 -7.25 -14.87 -6.26
C SER A 71 -7.16 -13.34 -6.29
N GLN A 72 -8.08 -12.65 -5.59
CA GLN A 72 -8.06 -11.19 -5.48
C GLN A 72 -6.80 -10.72 -4.75
N ASN A 73 -6.44 -11.36 -3.64
CA ASN A 73 -5.28 -11.01 -2.84
C ASN A 73 -3.99 -11.10 -3.66
N ARG A 74 -3.80 -12.13 -4.49
CA ARG A 74 -2.64 -12.22 -5.40
C ARG A 74 -2.57 -11.05 -6.37
N THR A 75 -3.72 -10.63 -6.90
CA THR A 75 -3.80 -9.47 -7.81
C THR A 75 -3.46 -8.18 -7.08
N TYR A 76 -4.03 -7.97 -5.88
CA TYR A 76 -3.78 -6.78 -5.08
C TYR A 76 -2.33 -6.71 -4.59
N SER A 77 -1.73 -7.82 -4.14
CA SER A 77 -0.33 -7.84 -3.73
C SER A 77 0.58 -7.43 -4.88
N LYS A 78 0.38 -7.98 -6.08
CA LYS A 78 1.18 -7.58 -7.25
C LYS A 78 1.04 -6.08 -7.57
N LEU A 79 -0.19 -5.56 -7.55
CA LEU A 79 -0.49 -4.15 -7.79
C LEU A 79 0.18 -3.24 -6.74
N LEU A 80 -0.05 -3.53 -5.47
CA LEU A 80 0.38 -2.70 -4.35
C LEU A 80 1.90 -2.74 -4.17
N CYS A 81 2.52 -3.92 -4.26
CA CYS A 81 3.98 -4.03 -4.24
C CYS A 81 4.62 -3.27 -5.41
N GLY A 82 4.03 -3.31 -6.60
CA GLY A 82 4.50 -2.53 -7.75
C GLY A 82 4.46 -1.02 -7.48
N LEU A 83 3.32 -0.51 -6.98
CA LEU A 83 3.18 0.92 -6.63
C LEU A 83 4.17 1.37 -5.55
N LEU A 84 4.39 0.54 -4.52
CA LEU A 84 5.34 0.87 -3.45
C LEU A 84 6.79 0.82 -3.95
N ALA A 85 7.12 -0.09 -4.88
CA ALA A 85 8.43 -0.12 -5.53
C ALA A 85 8.68 1.13 -6.37
N ASP A 86 7.69 1.52 -7.20
CA ASP A 86 7.83 2.66 -8.10
C ASP A 86 7.84 4.01 -7.36
N ARG A 87 7.02 4.15 -6.32
CA ARG A 87 6.80 5.44 -5.63
C ARG A 87 7.62 5.63 -4.37
N LEU A 88 7.92 4.56 -3.65
CA LEU A 88 8.64 4.62 -2.38
C LEU A 88 10.00 3.90 -2.42
N HIS A 89 10.37 3.32 -3.57
CA HIS A 89 11.61 2.57 -3.75
C HIS A 89 11.78 1.41 -2.76
N ILE A 90 10.66 0.79 -2.38
CA ILE A 90 10.62 -0.39 -1.52
C ILE A 90 10.64 -1.63 -2.40
N SER A 91 11.61 -2.53 -2.18
CA SER A 91 11.67 -3.76 -2.95
C SER A 91 10.42 -4.63 -2.71
N PRO A 92 9.80 -5.24 -3.74
CA PRO A 92 8.58 -6.06 -3.59
C PRO A 92 8.67 -7.26 -2.64
N ASP A 93 9.89 -7.66 -2.27
CA ASP A 93 10.19 -8.74 -1.32
C ASP A 93 10.34 -8.25 0.13
N ARG A 94 10.02 -6.98 0.43
CA ARG A 94 10.21 -6.33 1.74
C ARG A 94 8.98 -5.60 2.28
#